data_AF-A0A0G1B6V0-F1
#
_entry.id   AF-A0A0G1B6V0-F1
#
_cell.length_a   1.000
_cell.length_b   1.000
_cell.length_c   1.000
_cell.angle_alpha   90.00
_cell.angle_beta   90.00
_cell.angle_gamma   90.00
#
_symmetry.space_group_name_H-M   'P 1'
#
loop_
_entity.id
_entity.type
_entity.pdbx_description
1 polymer ?
#
loop_
_entity_poly.entity_id
_entity_poly.type
_entity_poly.pdbx_seq_one_letter_code
_entity_poly.pdbx_strand_id
1 'polypeptide(L)'
;MDHVAIMNKKFGDLIAKILSGEKRIESRWSKNKIAPWGKVHPNDVIYFKQPGGNVEAKAEVEIVRQFERKDFNEARKLFSVPDAWTKNKNYCVLMWLKNPKKVSPFRINKSGFGSAAAWLSDFKISNGS
;
A
#
# COMPACT_ATOMS: atom_id res chain seq x y z
N MET A 1 -3.54 -13.59 -1.49
CA MET A 1 -3.73 -13.05 -0.14
C MET A 1 -4.28 -11.65 -0.23
N ASP A 2 -5.06 -11.23 0.76
CA ASP A 2 -5.69 -9.91 0.77
C ASP A 2 -4.99 -8.96 1.75
N HIS A 3 -4.77 -7.73 1.30
CA HIS A 3 -4.13 -6.67 2.07
C HIS A 3 -4.98 -5.41 2.10
N VAL A 4 -4.78 -4.57 3.10
CA VAL A 4 -5.35 -3.20 3.13
C VAL A 4 -4.23 -2.18 3.24
N ALA A 5 -4.18 -1.28 2.27
CA ALA A 5 -3.38 -0.07 2.28
C ALA A 5 -4.22 1.10 2.80
N ILE A 6 -3.77 1.70 3.91
CA ILE A 6 -4.33 2.96 4.39
C ILE A 6 -3.53 4.10 3.75
N MET A 7 -4.25 4.97 3.03
CA MET A 7 -3.64 6.02 2.22
C MET A 7 -3.22 7.22 3.06
N ASN A 8 -2.24 8.00 2.58
CA ASN A 8 -1.82 9.23 3.24
C ASN A 8 -2.47 10.43 2.54
N LYS A 9 -3.39 11.09 3.25
CA LYS A 9 -4.17 12.25 2.75
C LYS A 9 -3.29 13.42 2.27
N LYS A 10 -2.04 13.53 2.73
CA LYS A 10 -1.11 14.60 2.33
C LYS A 10 -0.75 14.57 0.84
N PHE A 11 -0.95 13.44 0.17
CA PHE A 11 -0.68 13.28 -1.27
C PHE A 11 -1.94 13.37 -2.14
N GLY A 12 -3.01 13.98 -1.61
CA GLY A 12 -4.29 14.13 -2.29
C GLY A 12 -5.08 12.82 -2.37
N ASP A 13 -5.97 12.74 -3.37
CA ASP A 13 -6.83 11.58 -3.57
C ASP A 13 -6.11 10.47 -4.35
N LEU A 14 -5.26 9.73 -3.63
CA LEU A 14 -4.52 8.60 -4.19
C LEU A 14 -5.43 7.46 -4.66
N ILE A 15 -6.64 7.32 -4.13
CA ILE A 15 -7.56 6.25 -4.51
C ILE A 15 -8.17 6.57 -5.87
N ALA A 16 -8.60 7.81 -6.09
CA ALA A 16 -9.03 8.26 -7.42
C ALA A 16 -7.94 8.06 -8.47
N LYS A 17 -6.67 8.38 -8.14
CA LYS A 17 -5.53 8.17 -9.06
C LYS A 17 -5.26 6.70 -9.38
N ILE A 18 -5.47 5.79 -8.43
CA ILE A 18 -5.36 4.35 -8.69
C ILE A 18 -6.49 3.91 -9.62
N LEU A 19 -7.72 4.34 -9.34
CA LEU A 19 -8.91 3.99 -10.13
C LEU A 19 -8.85 4.53 -11.57
N SER A 20 -8.27 5.72 -11.78
CA SER A 20 -8.07 6.29 -13.12
C SER A 20 -6.91 5.66 -13.88
N GLY A 21 -6.03 4.91 -13.20
CA GLY A 21 -4.80 4.36 -13.78
C GLY A 21 -3.62 5.34 -13.81
N GLU A 22 -3.77 6.58 -13.33
CA GLU A 22 -2.68 7.55 -13.19
C GLU A 22 -1.60 7.01 -12.23
N LYS A 23 -2.02 6.46 -11.09
CA LYS A 23 -1.14 5.84 -10.10
C LYS A 23 -1.12 4.32 -10.29
N ARG A 24 -0.06 3.85 -10.93
CA ARG A 24 0.15 2.42 -11.22
C ARG A 24 1.04 1.68 -10.22
N ILE A 25 1.73 2.40 -9.34
CA ILE A 25 2.63 1.82 -8.34
C ILE A 25 2.17 2.25 -6.95
N GLU A 26 1.95 1.30 -6.05
CA GLU A 26 1.90 1.55 -4.61
C GLU A 26 3.29 1.35 -4.00
N SER A 27 3.75 2.33 -3.23
CA SER A 27 5.09 2.31 -2.65
C SER A 27 5.01 2.40 -1.13
N ARG A 28 5.80 1.58 -0.42
CA ARG A 28 5.93 1.67 1.04
C ARG A 28 7.39 1.73 1.43
N TRP A 29 7.73 2.78 2.17
CA TRP A 29 9.10 3.07 2.59
C TRP A 29 9.18 3.09 4.10
N SER A 30 10.02 2.26 4.69
CA SER A 30 10.07 2.04 6.13
C SER A 30 11.50 2.01 6.67
N LYS A 31 11.64 2.26 7.99
CA LYS A 31 12.91 2.11 8.72
C LYS A 31 13.21 0.64 9.04
N ASN A 32 12.17 -0.16 9.28
CA ASN A 32 12.24 -1.56 9.69
C ASN A 32 11.59 -2.46 8.63
N LYS A 33 11.93 -3.76 8.61
CA LYS A 33 11.26 -4.78 7.77
C LYS A 33 9.85 -5.06 8.32
N ILE A 34 8.89 -4.22 7.93
CA ILE A 34 7.49 -4.31 8.33
C ILE A 34 6.63 -4.52 7.09
N ALA A 35 5.41 -5.04 7.27
CA ALA A 35 4.47 -5.21 6.17
C ALA A 35 4.33 -3.88 5.37
N PRO A 36 4.41 -3.92 4.03
CA PRO A 36 4.30 -5.10 3.16
C PRO A 36 5.57 -5.95 2.90
N TRP A 37 6.72 -5.63 3.51
CA TRP A 37 7.98 -6.36 3.24
C TRP A 37 7.83 -7.88 3.47
N GLY A 38 8.18 -8.68 2.46
CA GLY A 38 8.10 -10.15 2.48
C GLY A 38 6.69 -10.72 2.63
N LYS A 39 5.63 -9.90 2.48
CA LYS A 39 4.24 -10.32 2.69
C LYS A 39 3.36 -10.20 1.46
N VAL A 40 3.69 -9.30 0.54
CA VAL A 40 2.94 -9.09 -0.71
C VAL A 40 3.62 -9.80 -1.86
N HIS A 41 2.83 -10.49 -2.67
CA HIS A 41 3.27 -11.28 -3.82
C HIS A 41 2.43 -10.91 -5.07
N PRO A 42 2.92 -11.23 -6.27
CA PRO A 42 2.11 -11.16 -7.49
C PRO A 42 0.78 -11.92 -7.33
N ASN A 43 -0.28 -11.35 -7.89
CA ASN A 43 -1.68 -11.79 -7.82
C ASN A 43 -2.37 -11.64 -6.44
N ASP A 44 -1.70 -11.07 -5.43
CA ASP A 44 -2.39 -10.61 -4.23
C ASP A 44 -3.33 -9.43 -4.53
N VAL A 45 -4.33 -9.22 -3.68
CA VAL A 45 -5.28 -8.11 -3.80
C VAL A 45 -4.99 -7.08 -2.71
N ILE A 46 -4.82 -5.82 -3.13
CA ILE A 46 -4.71 -4.70 -2.21
C ILE A 46 -6.02 -3.91 -2.25
N TYR A 47 -6.65 -3.80 -1.09
CA TYR A 47 -7.77 -2.92 -0.83
C TYR A 47 -7.27 -1.56 -0.33
N PHE A 48 -7.93 -0.48 -0.74
CA PHE A 48 -7.52 0.88 -0.42
C PHE A 48 -8.60 1.59 0.40
N LYS A 49 -8.15 2.30 1.43
CA LYS A 49 -9.01 3.16 2.26
C LYS A 49 -8.31 4.45 2.67
N GLN A 50 -9.09 5.50 2.84
CA GLN A 50 -8.63 6.70 3.55
C GLN A 50 -8.51 6.43 5.07
N PRO A 51 -7.66 7.18 5.80
CA PRO A 51 -7.66 7.17 7.27
C PRO A 51 -9.04 7.53 7.81
N GLY A 52 -9.56 6.74 8.75
CA GLY A 52 -10.90 6.88 9.32
C GLY A 52 -12.06 6.44 8.41
N GLY A 53 -11.86 6.32 7.10
CA GLY A 53 -12.91 5.96 6.14
C GLY A 53 -13.13 4.46 5.94
N ASN A 54 -14.02 4.10 5.02
CA ASN A 54 -14.24 2.73 4.55
C ASN A 54 -13.18 2.34 3.51
N VAL A 55 -13.05 1.04 3.25
CA VAL A 55 -12.44 0.53 2.02
C VAL A 55 -13.38 0.84 0.86
N GLU A 56 -12.87 1.34 -0.26
CA GLU A 56 -13.70 1.79 -1.40
C GLU A 56 -13.13 1.39 -2.78
N ALA A 57 -11.89 0.91 -2.83
CA ALA A 57 -11.26 0.42 -4.05
C ALA A 57 -10.38 -0.79 -3.77
N LYS A 58 -10.08 -1.54 -4.84
CA LYS A 58 -9.06 -2.59 -4.85
C LYS A 58 -8.28 -2.62 -6.16
N ALA A 59 -7.10 -3.23 -6.13
CA ALA A 59 -6.32 -3.58 -7.32
C ALA A 59 -5.55 -4.87 -7.06
N GLU A 60 -5.20 -5.57 -8.13
CA GLU A 60 -4.34 -6.75 -8.08
C GLU A 60 -2.88 -6.34 -8.20
N VAL A 61 -1.99 -7.07 -7.53
CA VAL A 61 -0.55 -6.88 -7.64
C VAL A 61 -0.05 -7.61 -8.89
N GLU A 62 0.59 -6.88 -9.78
CA GLU A 62 1.22 -7.44 -10.97
C GLU A 62 2.67 -7.85 -10.70
N ILE A 63 3.44 -6.92 -10.13
CA ILE A 63 4.87 -7.08 -9.86
C ILE A 63 5.18 -6.53 -8.48
N VAL A 64 6.07 -7.21 -7.75
CA VAL A 64 6.63 -6.72 -6.49
C VAL A 64 8.14 -6.61 -6.63
N ARG A 65 8.70 -5.46 -6.26
CA ARG A 65 10.14 -5.29 -6.04
C ARG A 65 10.40 -4.76 -4.65
N GLN A 66 11.39 -5.33 -3.98
CA GLN A 66 11.76 -4.99 -2.62
C GLN A 66 13.24 -4.58 -2.61
N PHE A 67 13.53 -3.45 -1.98
CA PHE A 67 14.86 -2.85 -1.96
C PHE A 67 15.30 -2.57 -0.54
N GLU A 68 16.53 -2.92 -0.23
CA GLU A 68 17.21 -2.41 0.96
C GLU A 68 17.89 -1.08 0.63
N ARG A 69 18.32 -0.33 1.65
CA ARG A 69 18.88 1.02 1.52
C ARG A 69 19.98 1.12 0.45
N LYS A 70 20.85 0.11 0.38
CA LYS A 70 21.96 0.04 -0.59
C LYS A 70 21.48 0.06 -2.06
N ASP A 71 20.24 -0.37 -2.31
CA ASP A 71 19.64 -0.51 -3.65
C ASP A 71 18.61 0.60 -3.94
N PHE A 72 18.50 1.64 -3.09
CA PHE A 72 17.51 2.71 -3.27
C PHE A 72 17.69 3.52 -4.55
N ASN A 73 18.88 3.55 -5.12
CA ASN A 73 19.10 4.20 -6.42
C ASN A 73 18.29 3.51 -7.54
N GLU A 74 18.12 2.19 -7.48
CA GLU A 74 17.27 1.46 -8.43
C GLU A 74 15.80 1.73 -8.16
N ALA A 75 15.39 1.72 -6.89
CA ALA A 75 14.03 2.07 -6.49
C ALA A 75 13.62 3.46 -7.00
N ARG A 76 14.52 4.46 -6.92
CA ARG A 76 14.28 5.83 -7.40
C ARG A 76 14.18 5.95 -8.92
N LYS A 77 14.91 5.11 -9.68
CA LYS A 77 14.76 5.02 -11.14
C LYS A 77 13.37 4.52 -11.54
N LEU A 78 12.80 3.62 -10.74
CA LEU A 78 11.49 3.01 -10.99
C LEU A 78 10.33 3.85 -10.44
N PHE A 79 10.55 4.53 -9.31
CA PHE A 79 9.58 5.33 -8.61
C PHE A 79 10.24 6.61 -8.11
N SER A 80 10.06 7.69 -8.88
CA SER A 80 10.70 8.98 -8.63
C SER A 80 10.26 9.53 -7.26
N VAL A 81 11.20 9.53 -6.31
CA VAL A 81 11.00 10.05 -4.96
C VAL A 81 12.21 10.86 -4.54
N PRO A 82 12.03 12.04 -3.92
CA PRO A 82 13.15 12.86 -3.45
C PRO A 82 13.99 12.14 -2.39
N ASP A 83 15.31 12.30 -2.46
CA ASP A 83 16.26 11.72 -1.50
C ASP A 83 15.91 12.07 -0.05
N ALA A 84 15.54 13.32 0.20
CA ALA A 84 15.12 13.83 1.50
C ALA A 84 14.02 12.97 2.15
N TRP A 85 13.10 12.42 1.35
CA TRP A 85 11.99 11.61 1.85
C TRP A 85 12.43 10.21 2.28
N THR A 86 13.51 9.70 1.68
CA THR A 86 14.07 8.37 1.92
C THR A 86 15.21 8.35 2.95
N LYS A 87 15.71 9.52 3.40
CA LYS A 87 16.90 9.67 4.27
C LYS A 87 16.91 8.75 5.51
N ASN A 88 15.75 8.59 6.15
CA ASN A 88 15.57 7.80 7.37
C ASN A 88 14.89 6.44 7.12
N LYS A 89 14.91 5.96 5.88
CA LYS A 89 14.32 4.68 5.47
C LYS A 89 15.44 3.70 5.13
N ASN A 90 15.17 2.43 5.39
CA ASN A 90 16.10 1.33 5.12
C ASN A 90 15.50 0.29 4.17
N TYR A 91 14.18 0.31 3.98
CA TYR A 91 13.46 -0.65 3.17
C TYR A 91 12.42 0.05 2.29
N CYS A 92 12.24 -0.48 1.09
CA CYS A 92 11.24 -0.04 0.13
C CYS A 92 10.55 -1.26 -0.49
N VAL A 93 9.23 -1.18 -0.64
CA VAL A 93 8.43 -2.12 -1.43
C VAL A 93 7.70 -1.34 -2.50
N LEU A 94 7.92 -1.68 -3.76
CA LEU A 94 7.18 -1.17 -4.91
C LEU A 94 6.28 -2.27 -5.45
N MET A 95 4.98 -1.97 -5.55
CA MET A 95 3.95 -2.89 -6.02
C MET A 95 3.27 -2.27 -7.25
N TRP A 96 3.47 -2.88 -8.42
CA TRP A 96 2.75 -2.50 -9.63
C TRP A 96 1.34 -3.05 -9.54
N LEU A 97 0.37 -2.20 -9.85
CA LEU A 97 -1.05 -2.47 -9.73
C LEU A 97 -1.65 -2.70 -11.11
N LYS A 98 -2.51 -3.71 -11.22
CA LYS A 98 -3.35 -3.98 -12.39
C LYS A 98 -4.82 -4.09 -11.96
N ASN A 99 -5.72 -3.95 -12.93
CA ASN A 99 -7.16 -4.14 -12.75
C ASN A 99 -7.77 -3.34 -11.58
N PRO A 100 -7.50 -2.02 -11.44
CA PRO A 100 -8.09 -1.23 -10.37
C PRO A 100 -9.61 -1.15 -10.51
N LYS A 101 -10.34 -1.37 -9.42
CA LYS A 101 -11.81 -1.40 -9.40
C LYS A 101 -12.35 -0.76 -8.13
N LYS A 102 -13.48 -0.06 -8.26
CA LYS A 102 -14.29 0.33 -7.09
C LYS A 102 -14.89 -0.91 -6.45
N VAL A 103 -15.10 -0.86 -5.14
CA VAL A 103 -15.83 -1.89 -4.40
C VAL A 103 -16.93 -1.23 -3.58
N SER A 104 -17.99 -1.98 -3.26
CA SER A 104 -19.00 -1.54 -2.29
C SER A 104 -18.30 -1.20 -0.97
N PRO A 105 -18.51 -0.01 -0.39
CA PRO A 105 -17.75 0.40 0.77
C PRO A 105 -17.94 -0.52 1.98
N PHE A 106 -16.84 -0.93 2.63
CA PHE A 106 -16.89 -1.76 3.84
C PHE A 106 -15.86 -1.37 4.89
N ARG A 107 -16.09 -1.79 6.13
CA ARG A 107 -15.18 -1.59 7.26
C ARG A 107 -14.31 -2.82 7.49
N ILE A 108 -13.13 -2.58 8.03
CA ILE A 108 -12.15 -3.62 8.38
C ILE A 108 -11.89 -3.61 9.88
N ASN A 109 -11.74 -4.79 10.46
CA ASN A 109 -11.32 -4.90 11.85
C ASN A 109 -9.80 -4.71 11.95
N LYS A 110 -9.36 -3.71 12.73
CA LYS A 110 -7.95 -3.38 12.94
C LYS A 110 -7.38 -3.93 14.26
N SER A 111 -8.17 -4.68 15.03
CA SER A 111 -7.69 -5.31 16.27
C SER A 111 -6.46 -6.18 15.98
N GLY A 112 -5.40 -5.99 16.77
CA GLY A 112 -4.13 -6.71 16.60
C GLY A 112 -3.09 -6.02 15.70
N PHE A 113 -3.45 -4.99 14.92
CA PHE A 113 -2.50 -4.29 14.05
C PHE A 113 -1.89 -3.02 14.68
N GLY A 114 -2.50 -2.49 15.73
CA GLY A 114 -2.11 -1.23 16.37
C GLY A 114 -2.72 0.00 15.67
N SER A 115 -2.95 1.06 16.44
CA SER A 115 -3.66 2.27 15.97
C SER A 115 -2.95 3.02 14.84
N ALA A 116 -1.61 2.91 14.77
CA ALA A 116 -0.77 3.57 13.77
C ALA A 116 -0.49 2.71 12.52
N ALA A 117 -1.07 1.51 12.40
CA ALA A 117 -0.84 0.65 11.24
C ALA A 117 -1.34 1.31 9.94
N ALA A 118 -0.44 1.43 8.96
CA ALA A 118 -0.74 1.93 7.63
C ALA A 118 -0.90 0.81 6.58
N TRP A 119 -0.64 -0.44 6.99
CA TRP A 119 -0.75 -1.65 6.18
C TRP A 119 -1.29 -2.80 7.04
N LEU A 120 -2.22 -3.56 6.49
CA LEU A 120 -2.73 -4.79 7.10
C LEU A 120 -2.61 -5.94 6.10
N SER A 121 -2.17 -7.10 6.56
CA SER A 121 -2.20 -8.35 5.81
C SER A 121 -3.14 -9.32 6.52
N ASP A 122 -3.83 -10.19 5.79
CA ASP A 122 -4.75 -11.19 6.37
C ASP A 122 -5.84 -10.57 7.26
N PHE A 123 -6.36 -9.42 6.85
CA PHE A 123 -7.37 -8.69 7.61
C PHE A 123 -8.73 -9.41 7.55
N LYS A 124 -9.56 -9.18 8.57
CA LYS A 124 -10.95 -9.63 8.60
C LYS A 124 -11.88 -8.47 8.28
N ILE A 125 -12.88 -8.72 7.44
CA ILE A 125 -14.00 -7.80 7.23
C ILE A 125 -14.77 -7.71 8.57
N SER A 126 -15.10 -6.50 9.00
CA SER A 126 -15.93 -6.34 10.20
C SER A 126 -17.39 -6.58 9.84
N ASN A 127 -18.01 -7.61 10.43
CA ASN A 127 -19.46 -7.71 10.45
C ASN A 127 -19.96 -6.57 11.36
N GLY A 128 -20.77 -5.67 10.81
CA GLY A 128 -21.34 -4.57 11.59
C GLY A 128 -22.12 -5.13 12.78
N SER A 129 -21.81 -4.63 13.98
CA SER A 129 -22.72 -4.65 15.14
C SER A 129 -23.74 -3.53 14.99
#